data_AF-A0A382QUC6-F1
#
_entry.id   AF-A0A382QUC6-F1
#
_cell.length_a   1.000
_cell.length_b   1.000
_cell.length_c   1.000
_cell.angle_alpha   90.00
_cell.angle_beta   90.00
_cell.angle_gamma   90.00
#
_symmetry.space_group_name_H-M   'P 1'
#
loop_
_entity.id
_entity.type
_entity.pdbx_description
1 polymer ?
#
loop_
_entity_poly.entity_id
_entity_poly.type
_entity_poly.pdbx_seq_one_letter_code
_entity_poly.pdbx_strand_id
1 'polypeptide(L)'
;MTDELTPEQARFYMASQWQMMWWKFRRHRIAVIAGIFLLVLYFVIIIAEFVAPYNLHSRDIDHIYAPPQAVQLFHEGSLRAPFVYGFKYHLDMENLQRVYERDKSQIHTIRWFCLGDEYEFWGMIPGRFHFICPAEDGTLFLFGTDRLGRDLFS
;
A
#
# COMPACT_ATOMS: atom_id res chain seq x y z
N MET A 1 7.23 -60.32 -19.13
CA MET A 1 7.96 -59.31 -18.33
C MET A 1 6.94 -58.30 -17.85
N THR A 2 6.48 -58.44 -16.62
CA THR A 2 5.77 -57.35 -15.94
C THR A 2 6.84 -56.34 -15.55
N ASP A 3 6.97 -55.25 -16.30
CA ASP A 3 7.80 -54.14 -15.88
C ASP A 3 7.24 -53.63 -14.56
N GLU A 4 7.93 -53.90 -13.45
CA GLU A 4 7.59 -53.33 -12.16
C GLU A 4 7.78 -51.82 -12.26
N LEU A 5 6.67 -51.09 -12.30
CA LEU A 5 6.67 -49.64 -12.28
C LEU A 5 7.38 -49.18 -11.01
N THR A 6 8.40 -48.34 -11.18
CA THR A 6 9.02 -47.69 -10.02
C THR A 6 7.97 -46.84 -9.29
N PRO A 7 8.06 -46.69 -7.95
CA PRO A 7 7.08 -45.97 -7.16
C PRO A 7 6.86 -44.51 -7.63
N GLU A 8 7.86 -43.89 -8.26
CA GLU A 8 7.73 -42.57 -8.88
C GLU A 8 6.87 -42.58 -10.15
N GLN A 9 7.02 -43.60 -11.00
CA GLN A 9 6.21 -43.77 -12.21
C GLN A 9 4.75 -44.09 -11.88
N ALA A 10 4.50 -44.91 -10.86
CA ALA A 10 3.15 -45.20 -10.37
C ALA A 10 2.46 -43.92 -9.83
N ARG A 11 3.19 -43.08 -9.08
CA ARG A 11 2.68 -41.77 -8.61
C ARG A 11 2.33 -40.82 -9.75
N PHE A 12 3.10 -40.84 -10.84
CA PHE A 12 2.83 -39.98 -11.99
C PHE A 12 1.59 -40.44 -12.78
N TYR A 13 1.43 -41.77 -12.97
CA TYR A 13 0.26 -42.35 -13.64
C TYR A 13 -1.05 -42.20 -12.87
N MET A 14 -0.99 -42.18 -11.53
CA MET A 14 -2.16 -41.98 -10.65
C MET A 14 -2.44 -40.50 -10.34
N ALA A 15 -1.64 -39.56 -10.85
CA ALA A 15 -1.81 -38.14 -10.57
C ALA A 15 -3.03 -37.55 -11.31
N SER A 16 -3.82 -36.75 -10.60
CA SER A 16 -4.90 -35.96 -11.21
C SER A 16 -4.33 -34.90 -12.17
N GLN A 17 -5.15 -34.49 -13.16
CA GLN A 17 -4.76 -33.48 -14.15
C GLN A 17 -4.28 -32.17 -13.47
N TRP A 18 -4.90 -31.79 -12.35
CA TRP A 18 -4.50 -30.64 -11.53
C TRP A 18 -3.12 -30.81 -10.89
N GLN A 19 -2.78 -32.01 -10.39
CA GLN A 19 -1.46 -32.28 -9.82
C GLN A 19 -0.36 -32.19 -10.88
N MET A 20 -0.60 -32.74 -12.07
CA MET A 20 0.35 -32.62 -13.19
C MET A 20 0.53 -31.17 -13.64
N MET A 21 -0.56 -30.40 -13.71
CA MET A 21 -0.53 -28.97 -14.03
C MET A 21 0.29 -28.19 -13.01
N TRP A 22 0.06 -28.43 -11.71
CA TRP A 22 0.76 -27.78 -10.62
C TRP A 22 2.26 -28.08 -10.61
N TRP A 23 2.65 -29.34 -10.83
CA TRP A 23 4.07 -29.71 -10.93
C TRP A 23 4.76 -29.03 -12.10
N LYS A 24 4.09 -28.95 -13.26
CA LYS A 24 4.60 -28.24 -14.44
C LYS A 24 4.72 -26.73 -14.19
N PHE A 25 3.72 -26.13 -13.55
CA PHE A 25 3.73 -24.72 -13.15
C PHE A 25 4.88 -24.41 -12.18
N ARG A 26 5.05 -25.24 -11.14
CA ARG A 26 6.12 -25.09 -10.14
C ARG A 26 7.53 -25.19 -10.71
N ARG A 27 7.70 -25.83 -11.86
CA ARG A 27 9.01 -25.90 -12.54
C ARG A 27 9.39 -24.56 -13.18
N HIS A 28 8.42 -23.70 -13.51
CA HIS A 28 8.65 -22.41 -14.15
C HIS A 28 8.76 -21.30 -13.09
N ARG A 29 10.00 -20.96 -12.68
CA ARG A 29 10.27 -20.00 -11.59
C ARG A 29 9.57 -18.66 -11.77
N ILE A 30 9.55 -18.12 -13.00
CA ILE A 30 8.88 -16.84 -13.30
C ILE A 30 7.37 -16.94 -13.07
N ALA A 31 6.75 -18.07 -13.44
CA ALA A 31 5.31 -18.24 -13.31
C ALA A 31 4.90 -18.33 -11.84
N VAL A 32 5.72 -19.03 -11.02
CA VAL A 32 5.53 -19.09 -9.57
C VAL A 32 5.67 -17.72 -8.93
N ILE A 33 6.70 -16.94 -9.29
CA ILE A 33 6.91 -15.58 -8.75
C ILE A 33 5.72 -14.68 -9.10
N ALA A 34 5.26 -14.70 -10.36
CA ALA A 34 4.10 -13.92 -10.78
C ALA A 34 2.81 -14.35 -10.04
N GLY A 35 2.62 -15.65 -9.82
CA GLY A 35 1.50 -16.18 -9.05
C GLY A 35 1.53 -15.74 -7.58
N ILE A 36 2.71 -15.75 -6.94
CA ILE A 36 2.88 -15.25 -5.57
C ILE A 36 2.60 -13.74 -5.52
N PHE A 37 3.13 -12.96 -6.46
CA PHE A 37 2.89 -11.52 -6.53
C PHE A 37 1.38 -11.21 -6.66
N LEU A 38 0.68 -11.92 -7.54
CA LEU A 38 -0.77 -11.77 -7.71
C LEU A 38 -1.54 -12.12 -6.42
N LEU A 39 -1.14 -13.19 -5.73
CA LEU A 39 -1.74 -13.57 -4.45
C LEU A 39 -1.56 -12.46 -3.41
N VAL A 40 -0.37 -11.86 -3.32
CA VAL A 40 -0.10 -10.72 -2.43
C VAL A 40 -1.00 -9.54 -2.75
N LEU A 41 -1.19 -9.19 -4.03
CA LEU A 41 -2.10 -8.09 -4.40
C LEU A 41 -3.55 -8.37 -3.97
N TYR A 42 -4.05 -9.58 -4.20
CA TYR A 42 -5.39 -9.95 -3.74
C TYR A 42 -5.51 -9.95 -2.22
N PHE A 43 -4.45 -10.36 -1.52
CA PHE A 43 -4.41 -10.30 -0.07
C PHE A 43 -4.50 -8.85 0.42
N VAL A 44 -3.77 -7.92 -0.20
CA VAL A 44 -3.84 -6.48 0.14
C VAL A 44 -5.26 -5.93 -0.09
N ILE A 45 -5.94 -6.33 -1.17
CA ILE A 45 -7.34 -5.91 -1.43
C ILE A 45 -8.28 -6.33 -0.29
N ILE A 46 -8.09 -7.52 0.27
CA ILE A 46 -8.93 -8.04 1.37
C ILE A 46 -8.80 -7.21 2.65
N ILE A 47 -7.63 -6.58 2.85
CA ILE A 47 -7.29 -5.79 4.05
C ILE A 47 -7.11 -4.31 3.72
N ALA A 48 -7.66 -3.83 2.59
CA ALA A 48 -7.37 -2.50 2.06
C ALA A 48 -7.73 -1.40 3.05
N GLU A 49 -8.83 -1.55 3.78
CA GLU A 49 -9.32 -0.60 4.78
C GLU A 49 -8.37 -0.47 5.97
N PHE A 50 -7.54 -1.46 6.27
CA PHE A 50 -6.49 -1.37 7.29
C PHE A 50 -5.20 -0.73 6.74
N VAL A 51 -4.99 -0.80 5.43
CA VAL A 51 -3.77 -0.33 4.76
C VAL A 51 -3.88 1.15 4.39
N ALA A 52 -5.06 1.59 3.95
CA ALA A 52 -5.36 2.97 3.57
C ALA A 52 -5.29 3.91 4.79
N PRO A 53 -4.44 4.96 4.80
CA PRO A 53 -4.32 5.89 5.93
C PRO A 53 -5.56 6.76 6.16
N TYR A 54 -6.40 6.92 5.14
CA TYR A 54 -7.58 7.79 5.14
C TYR A 54 -8.81 7.04 4.63
N ASN A 55 -10.00 7.50 5.00
CA ASN A 55 -11.23 7.03 4.37
C ASN A 55 -11.35 7.57 2.92
N LEU A 56 -11.94 6.78 2.02
CA LEU A 56 -12.24 7.14 0.63
C LEU A 56 -12.98 8.49 0.46
N HIS A 57 -13.79 8.86 1.45
CA HIS A 57 -14.59 10.09 1.49
C HIS A 57 -13.91 11.23 2.27
N SER A 58 -12.79 10.97 2.95
CA SER A 58 -11.99 12.00 3.62
C SER A 58 -11.34 12.91 2.60
N ARG A 59 -11.42 14.21 2.84
CA ARG A 59 -10.97 15.25 1.91
C ARG A 59 -10.20 16.32 2.65
N ASP A 60 -9.00 16.61 2.16
CA ASP A 60 -8.16 17.69 2.63
C ASP A 60 -8.16 18.84 1.61
N ILE A 61 -9.01 19.83 1.85
CA ILE A 61 -9.19 20.99 0.95
C ILE A 61 -7.97 21.92 0.88
N ASP A 62 -7.10 21.86 1.88
CA ASP A 62 -5.89 22.67 1.95
C ASP A 62 -4.81 22.07 1.04
N HIS A 63 -4.80 20.73 0.91
CA HIS A 63 -3.86 19.97 0.11
C HIS A 63 -4.46 19.45 -1.20
N ILE A 64 -5.03 20.32 -2.04
CA ILE A 64 -5.52 19.96 -3.38
C ILE A 64 -4.36 19.84 -4.38
N TYR A 65 -4.29 18.74 -5.13
CA TYR A 65 -3.17 18.43 -6.05
C TYR A 65 -1.78 18.49 -5.38
N ALA A 66 -1.72 18.18 -4.08
CA ALA A 66 -0.46 18.01 -3.38
C ALA A 66 0.35 16.85 -4.00
N PRO A 67 1.67 17.03 -4.18
CA PRO A 67 2.54 15.99 -4.71
C PRO A 67 2.77 14.86 -3.70
N PRO A 68 3.33 13.72 -4.13
CA PRO A 68 3.73 12.64 -3.24
C PRO A 68 4.68 13.08 -2.11
N GLN A 69 4.35 12.72 -0.87
CA GLN A 69 5.21 12.89 0.30
C GLN A 69 6.16 11.71 0.44
N ALA A 70 7.45 11.98 0.28
CA ALA A 70 8.49 10.98 0.48
C ALA A 70 8.71 10.71 1.98
N VAL A 71 8.63 9.44 2.36
CA VAL A 71 8.98 8.98 3.72
C VAL A 71 10.48 9.07 3.92
N GLN A 72 10.89 9.69 5.02
CA GLN A 72 12.28 9.87 5.42
C GLN A 72 12.55 9.20 6.76
N LEU A 73 13.78 8.75 6.92
CA LEU A 73 14.30 8.15 8.16
C LEU A 73 15.39 9.02 8.80
N PHE A 74 15.95 9.97 8.04
CA PHE A 74 17.07 10.79 8.49
C PHE A 74 16.69 12.27 8.44
N HIS A 75 16.99 12.98 9.52
CA HIS A 75 16.86 14.43 9.60
C HIS A 75 18.12 15.00 10.25
N GLU A 76 18.80 15.93 9.57
CA GLU A 76 20.01 16.60 10.07
C GLU A 76 21.10 15.64 10.59
N GLY A 77 21.27 14.50 9.91
CA GLY A 77 22.26 13.48 10.29
C GLY A 77 21.84 12.58 11.45
N SER A 78 20.68 12.81 12.07
CA SER A 78 20.10 11.92 13.08
C SER A 78 19.11 10.93 12.46
N LEU A 79 19.21 9.66 12.86
CA LEU A 79 18.20 8.64 12.55
C LEU A 79 16.96 8.90 13.42
N ARG A 80 15.79 8.93 12.79
CA ARG A 80 14.49 9.11 13.44
C ARG A 80 13.52 8.02 12.99
N ALA A 81 12.41 7.90 13.71
CA ALA A 81 11.28 7.10 13.25
C ALA A 81 10.77 7.62 11.88
N PRO A 82 10.22 6.75 11.02
CA PRO A 82 9.69 7.15 9.71
C PRO A 82 8.79 8.38 9.79
N PHE A 83 9.08 9.39 8.98
CA PHE A 83 8.37 10.67 9.00
C PHE A 83 8.24 11.25 7.60
N VAL A 84 7.32 12.20 7.44
CA VAL A 84 7.20 13.05 6.26
C VAL A 84 7.34 14.51 6.66
N TYR A 85 7.78 15.35 5.73
CA TYR A 85 7.80 16.80 5.96
C TYR A 85 6.43 17.41 5.69
N GLY A 86 6.09 18.44 6.45
CA GLY A 86 4.93 19.27 6.18
C GLY A 86 5.04 19.98 4.83
N PHE A 87 3.90 20.43 4.32
CA PHE A 87 3.84 21.25 3.13
C PHE A 87 3.72 22.72 3.50
N LYS A 88 4.41 23.55 2.73
CA LYS A 88 4.14 24.98 2.62
C LYS A 88 3.78 25.25 1.18
N TYR A 89 2.58 25.77 0.94
CA TYR A 89 2.18 26.14 -0.41
C TYR A 89 2.16 27.65 -0.59
N HIS A 90 2.39 28.08 -1.81
CA HIS A 90 2.13 29.44 -2.25
C HIS A 90 1.40 29.40 -3.59
N LEU A 91 0.61 30.43 -3.87
CA LEU A 91 -0.06 30.59 -5.15
C LEU A 91 0.88 31.32 -6.10
N ASP A 92 1.27 30.67 -7.19
CA ASP A 92 1.93 31.34 -8.30
C ASP A 92 0.91 32.27 -8.97
N MET A 93 1.16 33.58 -8.92
CA MET A 93 0.24 34.59 -9.44
C MET A 93 0.26 34.70 -10.97
N GLU A 94 1.26 34.13 -11.65
CA GLU A 94 1.31 34.11 -13.12
C GLU A 94 0.34 33.07 -13.71
N ASN A 95 0.33 31.87 -13.13
CA ASN A 95 -0.45 30.74 -13.64
C ASN A 95 -1.61 30.31 -12.72
N LEU A 96 -1.76 30.95 -11.55
CA LEU A 96 -2.72 30.62 -10.50
C LEU A 96 -2.61 29.15 -10.02
N GLN A 97 -1.40 28.60 -10.07
CA GLN A 97 -1.12 27.24 -9.62
C GLN A 97 -0.63 27.23 -8.18
N ARG A 98 -1.10 26.25 -7.39
CA ARG A 98 -0.57 26.01 -6.05
C ARG A 98 0.77 25.28 -6.17
N VAL A 99 1.85 25.94 -5.75
CA VAL A 99 3.18 25.36 -5.71
C VAL A 99 3.46 24.87 -4.30
N TYR A 100 3.67 23.57 -4.14
CA TYR A 100 3.96 22.93 -2.86
C TYR A 100 5.46 22.78 -2.65
N GLU A 101 5.95 23.30 -1.53
CA GLU A 101 7.31 23.12 -1.06
C GLU A 101 7.31 22.33 0.25
N ARG A 102 8.38 21.56 0.47
CA ARG A 102 8.57 20.81 1.71
C ARG A 102 9.07 21.74 2.80
N ASP A 103 8.32 21.88 3.87
CA ASP A 103 8.73 22.61 5.07
C ASP A 103 9.50 21.68 6.01
N LYS A 104 10.83 21.85 6.07
CA LYS A 104 11.70 21.03 6.93
C LYS A 104 11.55 21.34 8.41
N SER A 105 10.89 22.44 8.78
CA SER A 105 10.61 22.76 10.19
C SER A 105 9.47 21.93 10.77
N GLN A 106 8.60 21.42 9.90
CA GLN A 106 7.46 20.59 10.27
C GLN A 106 7.76 19.13 9.95
N ILE A 107 7.91 18.33 11.01
CA ILE A 107 8.21 16.90 10.91
C ILE A 107 6.99 16.14 11.41
N HIS A 108 6.28 15.48 10.49
CA HIS A 108 5.12 14.66 10.81
C HIS A 108 5.57 13.20 10.89
N THR A 109 5.76 12.71 12.11
CA THR A 109 6.12 11.31 12.35
C THR A 109 4.93 10.39 12.05
N ILE A 110 5.19 9.34 11.29
CA ILE A 110 4.19 8.35 10.90
C ILE A 110 3.80 7.53 12.14
N ARG A 111 2.50 7.41 12.37
CA ARG A 111 1.97 6.59 13.46
C ARG A 111 1.68 5.19 12.94
N TRP A 112 2.09 4.18 13.71
CA TRP A 112 1.88 2.77 13.38
C TRP A 112 0.77 2.19 14.25
N PHE A 113 -0.05 1.28 13.68
CA PHE A 113 -1.12 0.56 14.39
C PHE A 113 -2.04 1.50 15.19
N CYS A 114 -2.59 2.47 14.49
CA CYS A 114 -3.27 3.63 15.06
C CYS A 114 -4.76 3.59 14.76
N LEU A 115 -5.48 4.43 15.47
CA LEU A 115 -6.90 4.62 15.26
C LEU A 115 -7.11 5.97 14.58
N GLY A 116 -7.56 5.96 13.33
CA GLY A 116 -7.75 7.13 12.48
C GLY A 116 -9.20 7.26 12.03
N ASP A 117 -9.39 7.55 10.74
CA ASP A 117 -10.71 7.72 10.13
C ASP A 117 -11.57 6.45 10.25
N GLU A 118 -12.86 6.65 10.47
CA GLU A 118 -13.84 5.56 10.50
C GLU A 118 -14.11 5.02 9.09
N TYR A 119 -14.34 3.72 8.97
CA TYR A 119 -14.71 3.05 7.73
C TYR A 119 -15.63 1.85 8.02
N GLU A 120 -16.25 1.30 6.98
CA GLU A 120 -16.99 0.05 7.05
C GLU A 120 -16.19 -1.05 6.35
N PHE A 121 -15.61 -1.97 7.12
CA PHE A 121 -14.91 -3.12 6.59
C PHE A 121 -15.89 -3.99 5.82
N TRP A 122 -15.64 -4.14 4.51
CA TRP A 122 -16.53 -4.83 3.56
C TRP A 122 -17.98 -4.32 3.58
N GLY A 123 -18.20 -3.06 3.98
CA GLY A 123 -19.54 -2.45 4.08
C GLY A 123 -20.43 -3.02 5.18
N MET A 124 -19.86 -3.73 6.17
CA MET A 124 -20.64 -4.41 7.22
C MET A 124 -20.15 -4.17 8.63
N ILE A 125 -18.83 -4.07 8.83
CA ILE A 125 -18.24 -3.99 10.17
C ILE A 125 -17.60 -2.61 10.35
N PRO A 126 -18.13 -1.74 11.24
CA PRO A 126 -17.51 -0.45 11.49
C PRO A 126 -16.13 -0.65 12.13
N GLY A 127 -15.14 0.08 11.62
CA GLY A 127 -13.76 0.04 12.04
C GLY A 127 -13.11 1.42 11.95
N ARG A 128 -11.98 1.58 12.64
CA ARG A 128 -11.16 2.80 12.59
C ARG A 128 -9.67 2.52 12.72
N PHE A 129 -9.30 1.23 12.67
CA PHE A 129 -7.93 0.79 12.85
C PHE A 129 -7.19 0.82 11.52
N HIS A 130 -5.99 1.38 11.54
CA HIS A 130 -5.12 1.52 10.38
C HIS A 130 -3.70 1.10 10.75
N PHE A 131 -2.99 0.43 9.84
CA PHE A 131 -1.59 0.09 10.05
C PHE A 131 -0.70 1.32 10.09
N ILE A 132 -1.05 2.35 9.32
CA ILE A 132 -0.30 3.57 9.15
C ILE A 132 -1.27 4.75 9.17
N CYS A 133 -1.01 5.75 10.00
CA CYS A 133 -1.76 7.01 10.01
C CYS A 133 -0.82 8.20 9.87
N PRO A 134 -1.33 9.34 9.37
CA PRO A 134 -0.65 10.62 9.53
C PRO A 134 -0.41 10.95 11.00
N ALA A 135 0.51 11.89 11.26
CA ALA A 135 0.62 12.54 12.57
C ALA A 135 -0.72 13.23 12.94
N GLU A 136 -0.97 13.44 14.23
CA GLU A 136 -2.28 13.97 14.71
C GLU A 136 -2.68 15.30 14.04
N ASP A 137 -1.73 16.21 13.87
CA ASP A 137 -1.91 17.48 13.15
C ASP A 137 -1.09 17.51 11.85
N GLY A 138 -0.98 16.38 11.16
CA GLY A 138 -0.16 16.24 9.96
C GLY A 138 -0.85 15.53 8.81
N THR A 139 -0.12 15.43 7.71
CA THR A 139 -0.58 14.76 6.49
C THR A 139 0.35 13.60 6.12
N LEU A 140 -0.20 12.65 5.38
CA LEU A 140 0.54 11.49 4.86
C LEU A 140 0.02 11.09 3.48
N PHE A 141 0.43 11.81 2.45
CA PHE A 141 0.05 11.57 1.06
C PHE A 141 1.14 10.81 0.32
N LEU A 142 1.20 9.49 0.50
CA LEU A 142 2.26 8.65 -0.09
C LEU A 142 2.34 8.78 -1.62
N PHE A 143 1.18 8.92 -2.28
CA PHE A 143 1.07 9.10 -3.73
C PHE A 143 0.53 10.47 -4.13
N GLY A 144 0.42 11.40 -3.18
CA GLY A 144 -0.17 12.72 -3.41
C GLY A 144 -1.69 12.70 -3.34
N THR A 145 -2.30 13.80 -3.77
CA THR A 145 -3.76 14.00 -3.69
C THR A 145 -4.39 14.34 -5.03
N ASP A 146 -5.69 14.10 -5.16
CA ASP A 146 -6.47 14.47 -6.34
C ASP A 146 -6.97 15.94 -6.31
N ARG A 147 -7.80 16.28 -7.30
CA ARG A 147 -8.44 17.61 -7.46
C ARG A 147 -9.36 18.03 -6.32
N LEU A 148 -9.79 17.08 -5.50
CA LEU A 148 -10.70 17.27 -4.39
C LEU A 148 -9.99 17.20 -3.04
N GLY A 149 -8.67 16.97 -3.03
CA GLY A 149 -7.87 16.80 -1.83
C GLY A 149 -7.95 15.40 -1.22
N ARG A 150 -8.36 14.39 -2.01
CA ARG A 150 -8.37 13.00 -1.55
C ARG A 150 -7.00 12.38 -1.75
N ASP A 151 -6.54 11.63 -0.78
CA ASP A 151 -5.32 10.83 -0.89
C ASP A 151 -5.46 9.80 -2.03
N LEU A 152 -4.42 9.66 -2.85
CA LEU A 152 -4.41 8.73 -3.97
C LEU A 152 -4.03 7.29 -3.58
N PHE A 153 -3.46 7.11 -2.39
CA PHE A 153 -3.11 5.78 -1.89
C PHE A 153 -4.33 5.05 -1.29
N SER A 154 -5.31 5.81 -0.81
CA SER A 154 -6.54 5.31 -0.16
C SER A 154 -7.69 5.03 -1.15
#